data_AF-A0A0R2GBH6-F1
#
_entry.id   AF-A0A0R2GBH6-F1
#
_cell.length_a   1.000
_cell.length_b   1.000
_cell.length_c   1.000
_cell.angle_alpha   90.00
_cell.angle_beta   90.00
_cell.angle_gamma   90.00
#
_symmetry.space_group_name_H-M   'P 1'
#
loop_
_entity.id
_entity.type
_entity.pdbx_description
1 polymer ?
#
loop_
_entity_poly.entity_id
_entity_poly.type
_entity_poly.pdbx_seq_one_letter_code
_entity_poly.pdbx_strand_id
1 'polypeptide(L)' 'MATIISGPLIAVTFLKVHLLGAWLPVWGPWNRSFFALGADKISWSILALTAVVGVLVGMYSSFLFGRQQQG' A
#
# COMPACT_ATOMS: atom_id res chain seq x y z
N MET A 1 4.28 -9.55 -14.81
CA MET A 1 3.84 -10.26 -13.57
C MET A 1 4.24 -9.55 -12.30
N ALA A 2 5.50 -9.11 -12.13
CA ALA A 2 5.96 -8.42 -10.90
C ALA A 2 5.01 -7.28 -10.46
N THR A 3 4.65 -6.37 -11.36
CA THR A 3 3.76 -5.23 -11.05
C THR A 3 2.33 -5.61 -10.65
N ILE A 4 1.83 -6.74 -11.15
CA ILE A 4 0.47 -7.26 -10.84
C ILE A 4 0.36 -7.61 -9.36
N ILE A 5 1.41 -8.23 -8.82
CA ILE A 5 1.43 -8.74 -7.45
C ILE A 5 1.99 -7.67 -6.50
N SER A 6 3.06 -6.98 -6.90
CA SER A 6 3.72 -5.99 -6.06
C SER A 6 2.83 -4.79 -5.73
N GLY A 7 1.99 -4.30 -6.65
CA GLY A 7 1.11 -3.15 -6.40
C GLY A 7 0.16 -3.37 -5.22
N PRO A 8 -0.69 -4.41 -5.25
CA PRO A 8 -1.57 -4.76 -4.14
C PRO A 8 -0.82 -5.12 -2.86
N LEU A 9 0.30 -5.84 -2.96
CA LEU A 9 1.11 -6.17 -1.77
C LEU A 9 1.68 -4.92 -1.10
N ILE A 10 2.23 -3.98 -1.87
CA ILE A 10 2.74 -2.71 -1.32
C ILE A 10 1.61 -1.94 -0.66
N ALA A 11 0.43 -1.82 -1.31
CA ALA A 11 -0.73 -1.16 -0.73
C ALA A 11 -1.14 -1.79 0.61
N VAL A 12 -1.32 -3.11 0.66
CA VAL A 12 -1.74 -3.83 1.88
C VAL A 12 -0.69 -3.73 2.97
N THR A 13 0.59 -3.89 2.65
CA THR A 13 1.68 -3.85 3.62
C THR A 13 1.83 -2.43 4.19
N PHE A 14 1.72 -1.42 3.33
CA PHE A 14 1.71 -0.01 3.73
C PHE A 14 0.51 0.29 4.63
N LEU A 15 -0.69 -0.19 4.29
CA LEU A 15 -1.89 -0.04 5.13
C LEU A 15 -1.70 -0.68 6.50
N LYS A 16 -1.21 -1.92 6.52
CA LYS A 16 -0.98 -2.69 7.74
C LYS A 16 -0.07 -1.96 8.71
N VAL A 17 1.09 -1.49 8.24
CA VAL A 17 2.08 -0.82 9.11
C VAL A 17 1.49 0.45 9.72
N HIS A 18 0.80 1.27 8.94
CA HIS A 18 0.30 2.55 9.43
C HIS A 18 -0.96 2.43 10.29
N LEU A 19 -1.77 1.38 10.09
CA LEU A 19 -2.97 1.14 10.91
C LEU A 19 -2.68 0.32 12.18
N LEU A 20 -1.84 -0.70 12.08
CA LEU A 20 -1.61 -1.69 13.15
C LEU A 20 -0.24 -1.57 13.82
N GLY A 21 0.66 -0.74 13.27
CA GLY A 21 2.04 -0.64 13.69
C GLY A 21 2.96 -1.64 12.99
N ALA A 22 4.26 -1.41 13.13
CA ALA A 22 5.29 -2.26 12.55
C ALA A 22 5.43 -3.57 13.33
N TRP A 23 5.59 -4.69 12.59
CA TRP A 23 5.87 -5.99 13.21
C TRP A 23 7.29 -6.07 13.77
N LEU A 24 8.26 -5.50 13.05
CA LEU A 24 9.65 -5.38 13.48
C LEU A 24 9.94 -3.90 13.80
N PRO A 25 10.22 -3.55 15.06
CA PRO A 25 10.31 -2.17 15.49
C PRO A 25 11.67 -1.53 15.16
N VAL A 26 11.97 -1.35 13.87
CA VAL A 26 13.26 -0.82 13.39
C VAL A 26 13.30 0.69 13.20
N TRP A 27 12.16 1.39 13.25
CA TRP A 27 12.05 2.82 12.89
C TRP A 27 11.64 3.74 14.05
N GLY A 28 11.91 3.34 15.30
CA GLY A 28 11.65 4.16 16.48
C GLY A 28 10.16 4.56 16.64
N PRO A 29 9.83 5.87 16.79
CA PRO A 29 8.44 6.33 16.93
C PRO A 29 7.52 5.89 15.79
N TRP A 30 8.05 5.77 14.58
CA TRP A 30 7.31 5.39 13.37
C TRP A 30 6.84 3.92 13.36
N ASN A 31 7.22 3.13 14.36
CA ASN A 31 6.72 1.77 14.55
C ASN A 31 5.27 1.75 15.08
N ARG A 32 4.80 2.86 15.66
CA ARG A 32 3.44 2.98 16.21
C ARG A 32 2.42 3.23 15.08
N SER A 33 1.18 2.84 15.30
CA SER A 33 0.10 3.17 14.38
C SER A 33 -0.15 4.68 14.32
N PHE A 34 -0.75 5.14 13.22
CA PHE A 34 -1.22 6.52 13.06
C PHE A 34 -2.18 6.95 14.15
N PHE A 35 -2.99 6.03 14.67
CA PHE A 35 -3.86 6.27 15.83
C PHE A 35 -3.04 6.61 17.08
N ALA A 36 -1.98 5.85 17.37
CA ALA A 36 -1.12 6.07 18.53
C ALA A 36 -0.19 7.28 18.38
N LEU A 37 0.11 7.69 17.14
CA LEU A 37 0.91 8.88 16.83
C LEU A 37 0.09 10.16 16.75
N GLY A 38 -1.25 10.07 16.71
CA GLY A 38 -2.10 11.23 16.47
C GLY A 38 -1.87 11.86 15.09
N ALA A 39 -1.74 11.02 14.06
CA ALA A 39 -1.41 11.45 12.71
C ALA A 39 -2.44 12.45 12.16
N ASP A 40 -1.95 13.48 11.46
CA ASP A 40 -2.73 14.56 10.92
C ASP A 40 -3.48 14.18 9.63
N LYS A 41 -4.40 15.04 9.17
CA LYS A 41 -5.25 14.78 8.00
C LYS A 41 -4.46 14.50 6.71
N ILE A 42 -3.29 15.12 6.52
CA ILE A 42 -2.45 14.91 5.34
C ILE A 42 -1.89 13.48 5.37
N SER A 43 -1.39 13.04 6.52
CA SER A 43 -0.90 11.68 6.71
C SER A 43 -1.97 10.63 6.36
N TRP A 44 -3.22 10.83 6.81
CA TRP A 44 -4.35 9.96 6.44
C TRP A 44 -4.69 9.99 4.95
N SER A 45 -4.57 11.16 4.33
CA SER A 45 -4.83 11.33 2.89
C SER A 45 -3.80 10.60 2.05
N ILE A 46 -2.51 10.66 2.45
CA ILE A 46 -1.42 9.91 1.81
C ILE A 46 -1.65 8.41 1.96
N LEU A 47 -2.03 7.94 3.15
CA LEU A 47 -2.34 6.53 3.38
C LEU A 47 -3.42 6.00 2.43
N ALA A 48 -4.53 6.75 2.30
CA ALA A 48 -5.61 6.40 1.39
C ALA A 48 -5.15 6.42 -0.08
N LEU A 49 -4.40 7.45 -0.50
CA LEU A 49 -3.90 7.58 -1.86
C LEU A 49 -2.97 6.41 -2.24
N THR A 50 -2.00 6.08 -1.38
CA THR A 50 -1.06 4.97 -1.62
C THR A 50 -1.80 3.64 -1.76
N ALA A 51 -2.83 3.41 -0.93
CA ALA A 51 -3.65 2.20 -0.99
C ALA A 51 -4.39 2.10 -2.34
N VAL A 52 -5.08 3.17 -2.74
CA VAL A 52 -5.84 3.22 -3.99
C VAL A 52 -4.92 3.05 -5.20
N VAL A 53 -3.80 3.78 -5.25
CA VAL A 53 -2.85 3.71 -6.36
C VAL A 53 -2.26 2.31 -6.49
N GLY A 54 -1.84 1.67 -5.39
CA GLY A 54 -1.27 0.32 -5.45
C GLY A 54 -2.27 -0.72 -5.99
N VAL A 55 -3.54 -0.62 -5.62
CA VAL A 55 -4.61 -1.49 -6.16
C VAL A 55 -4.85 -1.20 -7.64
N LEU A 56 -4.98 0.07 -8.04
CA LEU A 56 -5.20 0.45 -9.43
C LEU A 56 -4.06 0.00 -10.34
N VAL A 57 -2.81 0.13 -9.90
CA VAL A 57 -1.63 -0.35 -10.63
C VAL A 57 -1.68 -1.88 -10.81
N GLY A 58 -2.08 -2.63 -9.79
CA GLY A 58 -2.27 -4.09 -9.89
C GLY A 58 -3.37 -4.48 -10.87
N MET A 59 -4.51 -3.79 -10.83
CA MET A 59 -5.62 -3.99 -11.76
C MET A 59 -5.23 -3.67 -13.20
N TYR A 60 -4.61 -2.51 -13.43
CA TYR A 60 -4.17 -2.07 -14.75
C TYR A 60 -3.13 -3.03 -15.34
N SER A 61 -2.19 -3.48 -14.52
CA SER A 61 -1.18 -4.47 -14.95
C SER A 61 -1.83 -5.81 -15.32
N SER A 62 -2.87 -6.23 -14.60
CA SER A 62 -3.63 -7.45 -14.90
C SER A 62 -4.37 -7.33 -16.23
N PHE A 63 -4.97 -6.16 -16.49
CA PHE A 63 -5.65 -5.86 -17.74
C PHE A 63 -4.69 -5.92 -18.94
N LEU A 64 -3.52 -5.28 -18.84
CA LEU A 64 -2.49 -5.33 -19.89
C LEU A 64 -1.97 -6.74 -20.13
N PHE A 65 -1.75 -7.51 -19.08
CA PHE A 65 -1.31 -8.90 -19.19
C PHE A 65 -2.35 -9.76 -19.92
N GLY A 66 -3.64 -9.59 -19.60
CA GLY A 66 -4.73 -10.27 -20.31
C GLY A 66 -4.78 -9.93 -21.81
N ARG A 67 -4.51 -8.67 -22.17
CA ARG A 67 -4.45 -8.24 -23.58
C ARG A 67 -3.24 -8.78 -24.34
N GLN A 68 -2.09 -8.93 -23.67
CA GLN A 68 -0.88 -9.51 -24.26
C GLN A 68 -1.04 -11.02 -24.54
N GLN A 69 -1.82 -11.74 -23.75
CA GLN A 69 -2.02 -13.18 -23.91
C GLN A 69 -3.07 -13.54 -24.99
N GLN A 70 -3.86 -12.57 -25.45
CA GLN A 70 -4.88 -12.74 -26.50
C GLN A 70 -4.38 -12.34 -27.90
N GLY A 71 -3.18 -11.75 -28.00
CA GLY A 71 -2.58 -11.26 -29.24
C GLY A 71 -1.57 -12.22 -29.85
#